data_AF-A0A973IGI3-F1
#
_entry.id   AF-A0A973IGI3-F1
#
_cell.length_a   1.000
_cell.length_b   1.000
_cell.length_c   1.000
_cell.angle_alpha   90.00
_cell.angle_beta   90.00
_cell.angle_gamma   90.00
#
_symmetry.space_group_name_H-M   'P 1'
#
loop_
_entity.id
_entity.type
_entity.pdbx_description
1 polymer ?
#
loop_
_entity_poly.entity_id
_entity_poly.type
_entity_poly.pdbx_seq_one_letter_code
_entity_poly.pdbx_strand_id
1 'polypeptide(L)'
;MKYLPTLLLSAIIALSGAEISLAAGGHAEAEPAETSHVETKVEDDKNHGANVTRLLMPIMSSSRGMELFVSTGCVACHSVNGVGGHDATSLDAHDMDEYMNPFDLAAKMWQMAPMMIAAQEEAFGEQIYFSGDELADIIAFLHDDSQQHKFSENDLTPAALKMMDHGHGVQTAVEQHVEETGHVEEPVHDNGDGHHD
;
A
#
# COMPACT_ATOMS: atom_id res chain seq x y z
N MET A 1 -35.85 -31.68 9.58
CA MET A 1 -36.18 -32.54 10.75
C MET A 1 -34.96 -33.40 11.03
N LYS A 2 -34.22 -33.36 12.14
CA LYS A 2 -34.40 -32.89 13.53
C LYS A 2 -32.98 -32.53 14.08
N TYR A 3 -32.78 -31.32 14.60
CA TYR A 3 -32.67 -30.95 16.03
C TYR A 3 -31.42 -31.43 16.78
N LEU A 4 -30.61 -30.44 17.20
CA LEU A 4 -29.62 -30.42 18.30
C LEU A 4 -30.26 -30.78 19.67
N PRO A 5 -29.43 -31.06 20.69
CA PRO A 5 -29.30 -30.08 21.80
C PRO A 5 -27.85 -29.93 22.31
N THR A 6 -27.30 -28.72 22.50
CA THR A 6 -27.40 -27.79 23.66
C THR A 6 -26.72 -28.28 24.95
N LEU A 7 -25.75 -27.51 25.45
CA LEU A 7 -25.50 -27.04 26.85
C LEU A 7 -23.98 -26.86 27.08
N LEU A 8 -23.50 -25.60 27.07
CA LEU A 8 -23.31 -24.74 28.25
C LEU A 8 -22.25 -25.27 29.23
N LEU A 9 -21.08 -24.61 29.27
CA LEU A 9 -20.59 -24.05 30.53
C LEU A 9 -19.58 -22.92 30.30
N SER A 10 -20.00 -21.73 30.71
CA SER A 10 -19.22 -20.53 30.90
C SER A 10 -18.11 -20.77 31.91
N ALA A 11 -16.88 -20.35 31.61
CA ALA A 11 -15.84 -20.13 32.60
C ALA A 11 -15.38 -18.67 32.53
N ILE A 12 -15.99 -17.88 33.41
CA ILE A 12 -15.57 -16.54 33.82
C ILE A 12 -14.28 -16.72 34.61
N ILE A 13 -13.18 -16.07 34.19
CA ILE A 13 -11.99 -15.89 35.03
C ILE A 13 -11.79 -14.40 35.25
N ALA A 14 -11.60 -14.08 36.52
CA ALA A 14 -11.75 -12.80 37.17
C ALA A 14 -10.76 -11.73 36.71
N LEU A 15 -11.28 -10.51 36.58
CA LEU A 15 -10.53 -9.27 36.69
C LEU A 15 -9.90 -9.20 38.10
N SER A 16 -8.57 -9.14 38.18
CA SER A 16 -7.90 -8.56 39.34
C SER A 16 -7.66 -7.08 39.06
N GLY A 17 -8.46 -6.24 39.69
CA GLY A 17 -8.21 -4.80 39.76
C GLY A 17 -6.93 -4.52 40.55
N ALA A 18 -6.04 -3.74 39.96
CA ALA A 18 -5.02 -3.00 40.71
C ALA A 18 -5.54 -1.57 40.84
N GLU A 19 -5.80 -1.21 42.09
CA GLU A 19 -6.31 0.06 42.57
C GLU A 19 -5.47 1.25 42.10
N ILE A 20 -6.15 2.30 41.66
CA ILE A 20 -5.61 3.62 41.37
C ILE A 20 -5.37 4.32 42.72
N SER A 21 -4.11 4.51 43.11
CA SER A 21 -3.76 5.39 44.23
C SER A 21 -3.33 6.75 43.70
N LEU A 22 -4.26 7.71 43.76
CA LEU A 22 -4.02 9.12 43.44
C LEU A 22 -3.44 9.82 44.68
N ALA A 23 -2.14 10.13 44.66
CA ALA A 23 -1.52 11.02 45.64
C ALA A 23 -1.10 12.32 44.94
N ALA A 24 -1.73 13.42 45.34
CA ALA A 24 -1.41 14.77 44.90
C ALA A 24 -0.29 15.36 45.76
N GLY A 25 0.62 16.10 45.11
CA GLY A 25 1.26 17.29 45.66
C GLY A 25 2.55 17.12 46.44
N GLY A 26 3.68 17.33 45.75
CA GLY A 26 4.98 17.63 46.35
C GLY A 26 5.97 18.08 45.28
N HIS A 27 6.19 19.40 45.15
CA HIS A 27 7.23 19.96 44.31
C HIS A 27 8.60 19.58 44.87
N ALA A 28 9.38 18.83 44.08
CA ALA A 28 10.80 18.64 44.28
C ALA A 28 11.51 18.98 42.96
N GLU A 29 12.25 20.09 42.99
CA GLU A 29 13.21 20.54 42.00
C GLU A 29 14.01 19.38 41.37
N ALA A 30 14.05 19.36 40.04
CA ALA A 30 14.90 18.46 39.28
C ALA A 30 16.36 18.94 39.34
N GLU A 31 17.22 18.16 39.99
CA GLU A 31 18.68 18.25 39.84
C GLU A 31 19.07 17.70 38.45
N PRO A 32 20.05 18.30 37.74
CA PRO A 32 20.44 17.82 36.42
C PRO A 32 21.14 16.47 36.53
N ALA A 33 20.63 15.48 35.80
CA ALA A 33 21.28 14.19 35.65
C ALA A 33 22.60 14.37 34.89
N GLU A 34 23.71 14.26 35.61
CA GLU A 34 25.06 14.16 35.06
C GLU A 34 25.12 12.87 34.21
N THR A 35 25.38 13.04 32.91
CA THR A 35 25.47 11.92 31.97
C THR A 35 26.73 11.11 32.26
N SER A 36 26.58 9.99 32.96
CA SER A 36 27.67 9.01 33.07
C SER A 36 27.89 8.38 31.69
N HIS A 37 28.89 8.86 30.97
CA HIS A 37 29.46 8.16 29.83
C HIS A 37 29.99 6.81 30.32
N VAL A 38 29.25 5.73 30.04
CA VAL A 38 29.80 4.38 30.11
C VAL A 38 30.67 4.21 28.87
N GLU A 39 31.96 4.46 29.04
CA GLU A 39 32.97 4.11 28.06
C GLU A 39 33.02 2.59 27.96
N THR A 40 32.30 2.02 26.99
CA THR A 40 32.41 0.60 26.67
C THR A 40 33.76 0.40 26.02
N LYS A 41 34.71 -0.09 26.82
CA LYS A 41 35.98 -0.63 26.33
C LYS A 41 35.65 -1.82 25.42
N VAL A 42 35.64 -1.59 24.11
CA VAL A 42 35.59 -2.68 23.12
C VAL A 42 36.96 -3.36 23.18
N GLU A 43 37.02 -4.50 23.85
CA GLU A 43 38.18 -5.37 23.76
C GLU A 43 38.19 -6.02 22.37
N ASP A 44 39.33 -5.92 21.69
CA ASP A 44 39.59 -6.44 20.35
C ASP A 44 39.64 -7.98 20.42
N ASP A 45 38.45 -8.60 20.46
CA ASP A 45 38.31 -10.05 20.41
C ASP A 45 38.49 -10.52 18.96
N LYS A 46 39.76 -10.80 18.65
CA LYS A 46 40.22 -11.45 17.43
C LYS A 46 39.68 -12.87 17.39
N ASN A 47 38.43 -13.04 16.94
CA ASN A 47 37.96 -14.12 16.05
C ASN A 47 36.42 -14.20 16.04
N HIS A 48 35.73 -13.08 15.74
CA HIS A 48 34.32 -13.13 15.34
C HIS A 48 34.25 -13.06 13.83
N GLY A 49 34.48 -14.19 13.15
CA GLY A 49 34.00 -14.39 11.79
C GLY A 49 32.47 -14.39 11.80
N ALA A 50 31.86 -13.22 11.97
CA ALA A 50 30.44 -13.04 11.81
C ALA A 50 30.10 -13.50 10.39
N ASN A 51 29.20 -14.48 10.27
CA ASN A 51 28.59 -14.77 8.98
C ASN A 51 27.80 -13.52 8.58
N VAL A 52 28.44 -12.66 7.79
CA VAL A 52 27.82 -11.41 7.33
C VAL A 52 26.88 -11.79 6.18
N THR A 53 25.62 -12.07 6.51
CA THR A 53 24.57 -12.22 5.51
C THR A 53 24.41 -10.89 4.80
N ARG A 54 24.56 -10.89 3.47
CA ARG A 54 24.35 -9.71 2.63
C ARG A 54 23.08 -9.89 1.83
N LEU A 55 22.33 -8.81 1.70
CA LEU A 55 21.18 -8.75 0.81
C LEU A 55 21.68 -8.79 -0.65
N LEU A 56 21.15 -9.72 -1.43
CA LEU A 56 21.33 -9.72 -2.87
C LEU A 56 20.21 -8.86 -3.46
N MET A 57 20.59 -7.74 -4.07
CA MET A 57 19.65 -6.94 -4.85
C MET A 57 19.70 -7.42 -6.32
N PRO A 58 18.55 -7.73 -6.94
CA PRO A 58 18.51 -8.11 -8.34
C PRO A 58 18.91 -6.92 -9.23
N ILE A 59 19.38 -7.24 -10.44
CA ILE A 59 19.55 -6.22 -11.49
C ILE A 59 18.17 -5.92 -12.05
N MET A 60 17.80 -4.65 -12.03
CA MET A 60 16.48 -4.17 -12.43
C MET A 60 16.56 -3.48 -13.80
N SER A 61 15.72 -3.89 -14.73
CA SER A 61 15.61 -3.33 -16.08
C SER A 61 14.18 -2.89 -16.36
N SER A 62 13.95 -1.58 -16.29
CA SER A 62 12.66 -0.95 -16.58
C SER A 62 12.14 -1.28 -17.99
N SER A 63 13.01 -1.31 -19.01
CA SER A 63 12.61 -1.71 -20.36
C SER A 63 12.13 -3.17 -20.44
N ARG A 64 12.78 -4.10 -19.73
CA ARG A 64 12.30 -5.49 -19.65
C ARG A 64 11.03 -5.59 -18.82
N GLY A 65 10.90 -4.76 -17.78
CA GLY A 65 9.68 -4.65 -16.97
C GLY A 65 8.47 -4.23 -17.79
N MET A 66 8.64 -3.30 -18.74
CA MET A 66 7.59 -2.90 -19.69
C MET A 66 7.13 -4.08 -20.57
N GLU A 67 8.07 -4.87 -21.10
CA GLU A 67 7.75 -6.07 -21.89
C GLU A 67 7.03 -7.13 -21.03
N LEU A 68 7.46 -7.31 -19.78
CA LEU A 68 6.87 -8.25 -18.83
C LEU A 68 5.47 -7.82 -18.40
N PHE A 69 5.23 -6.51 -18.23
CA PHE A 69 3.91 -5.95 -17.91
C PHE A 69 2.86 -6.35 -18.95
N VAL A 70 3.25 -6.38 -20.23
CA VAL A 70 2.38 -6.84 -21.33
C VAL A 70 2.30 -8.35 -21.40
N SER A 71 3.44 -9.03 -21.48
CA SER A 71 3.51 -10.46 -21.79
C SER A 71 3.02 -11.37 -20.67
N THR A 72 3.13 -10.92 -19.41
CA THR A 72 2.70 -11.69 -18.24
C THR A 72 1.20 -11.50 -17.93
N GLY A 73 0.56 -10.48 -18.53
CA GLY A 73 -0.87 -10.23 -18.41
C GLY A 73 -1.26 -9.12 -17.42
N CYS A 74 -0.31 -8.41 -16.81
CA CYS A 74 -0.60 -7.30 -15.91
C CYS A 74 -1.43 -6.20 -16.58
N VAL A 75 -1.10 -5.91 -17.86
CA VAL A 75 -1.80 -4.94 -18.71
C VAL A 75 -3.28 -5.26 -18.95
N ALA A 76 -3.70 -6.51 -18.71
CA ALA A 76 -5.08 -6.91 -18.92
C ALA A 76 -6.05 -6.20 -17.97
N CYS A 77 -5.61 -5.93 -16.73
CA CYS A 77 -6.45 -5.34 -15.69
C CYS A 77 -5.94 -3.98 -15.21
N HIS A 78 -4.63 -3.74 -15.26
CA HIS A 78 -4.00 -2.48 -14.86
C HIS A 78 -3.64 -1.63 -16.08
N SER A 79 -3.82 -0.32 -15.97
CA SER A 79 -3.31 0.64 -16.95
C SER A 79 -2.01 1.32 -16.50
N VAL A 80 -1.17 1.66 -17.47
CA VAL A 80 0.00 2.55 -17.32
C VAL A 80 -0.02 3.53 -18.48
N ASN A 81 0.18 4.81 -18.20
CA ASN A 81 0.13 5.89 -19.18
C ASN A 81 -1.18 5.87 -20.01
N GLY A 82 -2.29 5.55 -19.34
CA GLY A 82 -3.61 5.38 -19.98
C GLY A 82 -3.78 4.15 -20.87
N VAL A 83 -2.79 3.26 -20.95
CA VAL A 83 -2.81 2.04 -21.79
C VAL A 83 -2.95 0.80 -20.91
N GLY A 84 -3.96 -0.02 -21.19
CA GLY A 84 -4.25 -1.27 -20.49
C GLY A 84 -5.71 -1.38 -20.05
N GLY A 85 -5.98 -2.32 -19.16
CA GLY A 85 -7.29 -2.50 -18.53
C GLY A 85 -7.61 -1.46 -17.46
N HIS A 86 -8.88 -1.43 -17.06
CA HIS A 86 -9.39 -0.53 -16.01
C HIS A 86 -10.11 -1.27 -14.87
N ASP A 87 -9.99 -2.60 -14.82
CA ASP A 87 -10.58 -3.41 -13.75
C ASP A 87 -9.81 -3.28 -12.42
N ALA A 88 -8.58 -2.77 -12.49
CA ALA A 88 -7.76 -2.45 -11.33
C ALA A 88 -7.19 -1.03 -11.43
N THR A 89 -6.69 -0.52 -10.31
CA THR A 89 -6.07 0.82 -10.24
C THR A 89 -4.90 0.94 -11.22
N SER A 90 -4.75 2.11 -11.84
CA SER A 90 -3.57 2.40 -12.65
C SER A 90 -2.29 2.29 -11.84
N LEU A 91 -1.19 1.97 -12.51
CA LEU A 91 0.13 1.81 -11.90
C LEU A 91 1.11 2.87 -12.42
N ASP A 92 0.59 4.09 -12.57
CA ASP A 92 1.35 5.22 -13.05
C ASP A 92 2.40 5.66 -12.02
N ALA A 93 3.65 5.82 -12.46
CA ALA A 93 4.77 6.15 -11.60
C ALA A 93 4.62 7.52 -10.94
N HIS A 94 3.91 8.46 -11.58
CA HIS A 94 3.68 9.80 -11.05
C HIS A 94 2.70 9.83 -9.86
N ASP A 95 1.90 8.77 -9.67
CA ASP A 95 1.01 8.59 -8.52
C ASP A 95 1.70 7.87 -7.35
N MET A 96 2.95 7.43 -7.54
CA MET A 96 3.73 6.73 -6.53
C MET A 96 4.69 7.67 -5.77
N ASP A 97 5.19 7.20 -4.62
CA ASP A 97 6.15 7.95 -3.81
C ASP A 97 7.46 8.21 -4.58
N GLU A 98 8.10 9.36 -4.31
CA GLU A 98 9.36 9.78 -4.94
C GLU A 98 10.48 8.73 -4.79
N TYR A 99 10.48 7.98 -3.69
CA TYR A 99 11.43 6.91 -3.43
C TYR A 99 10.80 5.55 -3.66
N MET A 100 11.31 4.82 -4.65
CA MET A 100 10.95 3.42 -4.88
C MET A 100 11.38 2.56 -3.69
N ASN A 101 10.39 2.01 -2.96
CA ASN A 101 10.60 0.90 -2.04
C ASN A 101 10.04 -0.40 -2.65
N PRO A 102 10.89 -1.26 -3.23
CA PRO A 102 10.43 -2.49 -3.89
C PRO A 102 9.72 -3.46 -2.91
N PHE A 103 10.03 -3.38 -1.61
CA PHE A 103 9.41 -4.21 -0.59
C PHE A 103 7.97 -3.78 -0.28
N ASP A 104 7.67 -2.48 -0.34
CA ASP A 104 6.32 -1.99 -0.11
C ASP A 104 5.39 -2.40 -1.25
N LEU A 105 5.87 -2.36 -2.50
CA LEU A 105 5.11 -2.87 -3.64
C LEU A 105 4.85 -4.38 -3.49
N ALA A 106 5.87 -5.17 -3.16
CA ALA A 106 5.70 -6.60 -2.91
C ALA A 106 4.72 -6.89 -1.77
N ALA A 107 4.76 -6.11 -0.68
CA ALA A 107 3.83 -6.24 0.44
C ALA A 107 2.39 -5.88 0.05
N LYS A 108 2.18 -4.80 -0.72
CA LYS A 108 0.86 -4.42 -1.26
C LYS A 108 0.31 -5.50 -2.20
N MET A 109 1.14 -6.05 -3.09
CA MET A 109 0.77 -7.18 -3.95
C MET A 109 0.37 -8.41 -3.11
N TRP A 110 1.13 -8.73 -2.06
CA TRP A 110 0.78 -9.86 -1.17
C TRP A 110 -0.55 -9.64 -0.48
N GLN A 111 -0.81 -8.43 0.03
CA GLN A 111 -2.08 -8.08 0.66
C GLN A 111 -3.27 -8.21 -0.30
N MET A 112 -3.07 -7.84 -1.57
CA MET A 112 -4.09 -7.90 -2.62
C MET A 112 -4.17 -9.27 -3.32
N ALA A 113 -3.24 -10.19 -3.04
CA ALA A 113 -3.10 -11.46 -3.74
C ALA A 113 -4.40 -12.28 -3.83
N PRO A 114 -5.24 -12.41 -2.78
CA PRO A 114 -6.48 -13.17 -2.90
C PRO A 114 -7.44 -12.63 -3.96
N MET A 115 -7.53 -11.30 -4.10
CA MET A 115 -8.38 -10.65 -5.10
C MET A 115 -7.78 -10.77 -6.49
N MET A 116 -6.46 -10.56 -6.63
CA MET A 116 -5.77 -10.74 -7.91
C MET A 116 -5.86 -12.18 -8.41
N ILE A 117 -5.66 -13.18 -7.54
CA ILE A 117 -5.75 -14.59 -7.91
C ILE A 117 -7.17 -14.92 -8.39
N ALA A 118 -8.20 -14.48 -7.68
CA ALA A 118 -9.59 -14.71 -8.09
C ALA A 118 -9.88 -14.10 -9.48
N ALA A 119 -9.43 -12.87 -9.73
CA ALA A 119 -9.57 -12.21 -11.03
C ALA A 119 -8.76 -12.90 -12.13
N GLN A 120 -7.54 -13.35 -11.84
CA GLN A 120 -6.68 -14.09 -12.78
C GLN A 120 -7.29 -15.45 -13.15
N GLU A 121 -7.86 -16.18 -12.19
CA GLU A 121 -8.57 -17.43 -12.44
C GLU A 121 -9.83 -17.20 -13.31
N GLU A 122 -10.53 -16.07 -13.14
CA GLU A 122 -11.66 -15.71 -13.99
C GLU A 122 -11.23 -15.30 -15.41
N ALA A 123 -10.21 -14.44 -15.52
CA ALA A 123 -9.73 -13.88 -16.78
C ALA A 123 -8.90 -14.87 -17.63
N PHE A 124 -8.03 -15.64 -16.96
CA PHE A 124 -7.02 -16.49 -17.60
C PHE A 124 -7.18 -17.97 -17.28
N GLY A 125 -7.91 -18.33 -16.23
CA GLY A 125 -8.05 -19.72 -15.77
C GLY A 125 -6.85 -20.24 -14.97
N GLU A 126 -5.90 -19.36 -14.62
CA GLU A 126 -4.76 -19.66 -13.78
C GLU A 126 -4.17 -18.42 -13.12
N GLN A 127 -3.58 -18.59 -11.94
CA GLN A 127 -2.74 -17.59 -11.29
C GLN A 127 -1.45 -17.28 -12.08
N ILE A 128 -1.05 -16.01 -12.10
CA ILE A 128 0.26 -15.56 -12.58
C ILE A 128 1.37 -15.89 -11.56
N TYR A 129 2.48 -16.42 -12.04
CA TYR A 129 3.70 -16.67 -11.25
C TYR A 129 4.86 -15.83 -11.78
N PHE A 130 5.73 -15.39 -10.87
CA PHE A 130 6.92 -14.61 -11.20
C PHE A 130 8.17 -15.26 -10.63
N SER A 131 9.28 -15.20 -11.38
CA SER A 131 10.61 -15.28 -10.81
C SER A 131 10.98 -13.99 -10.09
N GLY A 132 12.04 -14.05 -9.26
CA GLY A 132 12.54 -12.86 -8.57
C GLY A 132 13.05 -11.77 -9.53
N ASP A 133 13.67 -12.17 -10.65
CA ASP A 133 14.19 -11.23 -11.65
C ASP A 133 13.05 -10.57 -12.44
N GLU A 134 12.02 -11.32 -12.83
CA GLU A 134 10.84 -10.75 -13.52
C GLU A 134 10.11 -9.75 -12.64
N LEU A 135 9.90 -10.09 -11.36
CA LEU A 135 9.26 -9.16 -10.42
C LEU A 135 10.12 -7.91 -10.23
N ALA A 136 11.43 -8.05 -10.14
CA ALA A 136 12.35 -6.91 -10.00
C ALA A 136 12.29 -5.98 -11.22
N ASP A 137 12.27 -6.53 -12.44
CA ASP A 137 12.13 -5.74 -13.67
C ASP A 137 10.79 -5.02 -13.73
N ILE A 138 9.68 -5.70 -13.38
CA ILE A 138 8.35 -5.08 -13.31
C ILE A 138 8.34 -3.93 -12.31
N ILE A 139 8.86 -4.14 -11.09
CA ILE A 139 8.95 -3.07 -10.08
C ILE A 139 9.73 -1.87 -10.63
N ALA A 140 10.81 -2.11 -11.39
CA ALA A 140 11.59 -1.06 -12.01
C ALA A 140 10.79 -0.23 -13.01
N PHE A 141 9.99 -0.89 -13.85
CA PHE A 141 9.11 -0.23 -14.81
C PHE A 141 8.00 0.58 -14.13
N LEU A 142 7.38 0.03 -13.08
CA LEU A 142 6.29 0.71 -12.37
C LEU A 142 6.73 2.00 -11.65
N HIS A 143 8.03 2.17 -11.39
CA HIS A 143 8.59 3.37 -10.78
C HIS A 143 9.43 4.22 -11.76
N ASP A 144 9.42 3.92 -13.06
CA ASP A 144 10.16 4.65 -14.08
C ASP A 144 9.22 5.43 -14.99
N ASP A 145 8.87 6.62 -14.54
CA ASP A 145 8.02 7.57 -15.27
C ASP A 145 8.51 7.79 -16.71
N SER A 146 9.83 7.88 -16.92
CA SER A 146 10.40 8.10 -18.25
C SER A 146 10.16 6.92 -19.20
N GLN A 147 10.14 5.69 -18.67
CA GLN A 147 9.84 4.49 -19.45
C GLN A 147 8.33 4.35 -19.66
N GLN A 148 7.51 4.68 -18.66
CA GLN A 148 6.05 4.66 -18.80
C GLN A 148 5.56 5.63 -19.88
N HIS A 149 6.16 6.81 -20.01
CA HIS A 149 5.86 7.74 -21.11
C HIS A 149 6.16 7.19 -22.51
N LYS A 150 7.01 6.15 -22.62
CA LYS A 150 7.27 5.46 -23.89
C LYS A 150 6.29 4.32 -24.15
N PHE A 151 5.58 3.87 -23.12
CA PHE A 151 4.59 2.80 -23.23
C PHE A 151 3.33 3.32 -23.92
N SER A 152 2.88 2.59 -24.94
CA SER A 152 1.78 2.97 -25.82
C SER A 152 0.99 1.74 -26.28
N GLU A 153 -0.14 1.96 -26.95
CA GLU A 153 -0.91 0.87 -27.58
C GLU A 153 -0.09 0.03 -28.58
N ASN A 154 1.00 0.58 -29.14
CA ASN A 154 1.88 -0.15 -30.07
C ASN A 154 2.70 -1.25 -29.39
N ASP A 155 2.85 -1.18 -28.07
CA ASP A 155 3.56 -2.18 -27.27
C ASP A 155 2.67 -3.38 -26.91
N LEU A 156 1.37 -3.29 -27.20
CA LEU A 156 0.42 -4.37 -26.93
C LEU A 156 0.55 -5.50 -27.95
N THR A 157 0.65 -6.72 -27.44
CA THR A 157 0.62 -7.92 -28.28
C THR A 157 -0.82 -8.34 -28.60
N PRO A 158 -1.08 -9.10 -29.69
CA PRO A 158 -2.39 -9.68 -29.94
C PRO A 158 -2.91 -10.55 -28.79
N ALA A 159 -2.00 -11.21 -28.05
CA ALA A 159 -2.34 -11.98 -26.87
C ALA A 159 -2.84 -11.06 -25.73
N ALA A 160 -2.14 -9.95 -25.46
CA ALA A 160 -2.55 -8.95 -24.47
C ALA A 160 -3.89 -8.29 -24.83
N LEU A 161 -4.12 -7.96 -26.11
CA LEU A 161 -5.40 -7.43 -26.58
C LEU A 161 -6.55 -8.40 -26.32
N LYS A 162 -6.34 -9.69 -26.61
CA LYS A 162 -7.33 -10.73 -26.29
C LYS A 162 -7.53 -10.88 -24.79
N MET A 163 -6.44 -10.78 -24.01
CA MET A 163 -6.51 -10.80 -22.56
C MET A 163 -7.27 -9.62 -22.00
N MET A 164 -7.32 -8.44 -22.64
CA MET A 164 -8.11 -7.29 -22.17
C MET A 164 -9.61 -7.39 -22.51
N ASP A 165 -10.00 -8.21 -23.50
CA ASP A 165 -11.40 -8.34 -23.97
C ASP A 165 -12.24 -9.33 -23.12
N HIS A 166 -11.90 -9.50 -21.84
CA HIS A 166 -12.52 -10.49 -20.95
C HIS A 166 -13.74 -9.91 -20.23
N GLY A 167 -14.87 -9.84 -20.94
CA GLY A 167 -16.22 -10.00 -20.35
C GLY A 167 -16.76 -8.93 -19.39
N HIS A 168 -15.95 -8.01 -18.87
CA HIS A 168 -16.42 -6.88 -18.08
C HIS A 168 -16.68 -5.71 -19.04
N GLY A 169 -17.89 -5.68 -19.59
CA GLY A 169 -18.28 -4.70 -20.61
C GLY A 169 -17.86 -3.28 -20.23
N VAL A 170 -17.31 -2.56 -21.21
CA VAL A 170 -16.85 -1.16 -21.17
C VAL A 170 -17.74 -0.29 -20.29
N GLN A 171 -17.42 -0.22 -19.01
CA GLN A 171 -17.80 0.89 -18.14
C GLN A 171 -16.49 1.59 -17.80
N THR A 172 -16.05 2.41 -18.76
CA THR A 172 -15.12 3.50 -18.50
C THR A 172 -15.55 4.17 -17.21
N ALA A 173 -14.66 4.23 -16.22
CA ALA A 173 -14.91 4.96 -14.98
C ALA A 173 -15.43 6.35 -15.35
N VAL A 174 -16.68 6.63 -15.00
CA VAL A 174 -17.24 7.96 -15.13
C VAL A 174 -16.44 8.83 -14.17
N GLU A 175 -15.67 9.80 -14.68
CA GLU A 175 -15.10 10.87 -13.88
C GLU A 175 -16.21 11.48 -13.02
N GLN A 176 -16.24 11.13 -11.74
CA GLN A 176 -17.02 11.87 -10.76
C GLN A 176 -16.15 13.02 -10.27
N HIS A 177 -16.10 14.10 -11.06
CA HIS A 177 -15.73 15.41 -10.54
C HIS A 177 -16.77 15.76 -9.48
N VAL A 178 -16.39 15.68 -8.21
CA VAL A 178 -17.21 16.19 -7.11
C VAL A 178 -17.17 17.71 -7.22
N GLU A 179 -18.33 18.30 -7.51
CA GLU A 179 -18.53 19.75 -7.52
C GLU A 179 -18.07 20.32 -6.17
N GLU A 180 -17.09 21.23 -6.21
CA GLU A 180 -16.58 21.95 -5.05
C GLU A 180 -17.76 22.67 -4.37
N THR A 181 -18.17 22.16 -3.21
CA THR A 181 -19.23 22.78 -2.41
C THR A 181 -18.73 24.14 -1.94
N GLY A 182 -19.19 25.18 -2.64
CA GLY A 182 -18.89 26.57 -2.33
C GLY A 182 -19.22 26.93 -0.88
N HIS A 183 -18.38 27.79 -0.31
CA HIS A 183 -18.55 28.36 1.02
C HIS A 183 -19.93 28.99 1.19
N VAL A 184 -20.65 28.57 2.24
CA VAL A 184 -21.84 29.24 2.72
C VAL A 184 -21.38 30.53 3.40
N GLU A 185 -21.72 31.69 2.84
CA GLU A 185 -21.64 32.95 3.57
C GLU A 185 -22.62 32.91 4.75
N GLU A 186 -22.13 33.08 5.97
CA GLU A 186 -22.97 33.21 7.15
C GLU A 186 -23.79 34.51 7.09
N PRO A 187 -25.10 34.49 7.41
CA PRO A 187 -25.89 35.70 7.46
C PRO A 187 -25.50 36.55 8.68
N VAL A 188 -25.10 37.80 8.42
CA VAL A 188 -24.91 38.83 9.45
C VAL A 188 -26.26 39.10 10.12
N HIS A 189 -26.35 38.79 11.41
CA HIS A 189 -27.47 39.19 12.27
C HIS A 189 -27.37 40.68 12.59
N ASP A 190 -28.24 41.49 11.98
CA ASP A 190 -28.50 42.88 12.36
C ASP A 190 -29.43 42.90 13.59
N ASN A 191 -28.86 43.11 14.77
CA ASN A 191 -29.62 43.41 15.99
C ASN A 191 -29.78 44.93 16.09
N GLY A 192 -30.88 45.42 15.53
CA GLY A 192 -31.34 46.79 15.69
C GLY A 192 -31.76 47.08 17.13
N ASP A 193 -30.83 47.65 17.90
CA ASP A 193 -31.10 48.27 19.20
C ASP A 193 -31.26 49.78 18.98
N GLY A 194 -32.51 50.23 18.87
CA GLY A 194 -32.86 51.66 18.92
C GLY A 194 -32.67 52.23 20.33
N HIS A 195 -32.60 53.57 20.47
CA HIS A 195 -32.31 54.18 21.78
C HIS A 195 -31.61 55.55 21.90
N HIS A 196 -32.29 56.68 21.65
CA HIS A 196 -32.07 58.05 22.22
C HIS A 196 -30.82 58.83 21.72
N ASP A 197 -30.80 60.13 21.41
CA ASP A 197 -31.70 61.31 21.47
C ASP A 197 -31.25 62.30 20.37
#